data_AF-A0A238K5R5-F1
#
_entry.id   AF-A0A238K5R5-F1
#
_cell.length_a   1.000
_cell.length_b   1.000
_cell.length_c   1.000
_cell.angle_alpha   90.00
_cell.angle_beta   90.00
_cell.angle_gamma   90.00
#
_symmetry.space_group_name_H-M   'P 1'
#
loop_
_entity.id
_entity.type
_entity.pdbx_description
1 polymer ?
#
loop_
_entity_poly.entity_id
_entity_poly.type
_entity_poly.pdbx_seq_one_letter_code
_entity_poly.pdbx_strand_id
1 'polypeptide(L)'
;MGLRDGRIHKIGKAGNPDTQPGEDIIVGLGTEAIADEGRILTAGGVDSRIHYICPQQIEDALHSGLTTMLGGGTVPAHGTLATTCTPGPWHIGRMLQAADAFPMNLAFAGKGNASLPAALEEQVIAGACALKLHEDWGTTPGAIDCRLSVADAMDVQVMIHTDTLNESGFVENSVKAMKGRSIHAFHTEGAGGATWRNTPSTRPSPMPLRMKSAA
;
A
#
# COMPACT_ATOMS: atom_id res chain seq x y z
N MET A 1 -3.34 27.35 -2.84
CA MET A 1 -2.79 26.27 -3.69
C MET A 1 -3.59 26.23 -4.98
N GLY A 2 -2.96 26.21 -6.14
CA GLY A 2 -3.64 26.16 -7.43
C GLY A 2 -3.78 24.72 -7.93
N LEU A 3 -4.98 24.34 -8.37
CA LEU A 3 -5.25 23.05 -9.02
C LEU A 3 -5.52 23.26 -10.51
N ARG A 4 -5.00 22.37 -11.36
CA ARG A 4 -5.26 22.35 -12.81
C ARG A 4 -5.20 20.92 -13.31
N ASP A 5 -6.15 20.54 -14.17
CA ASP A 5 -6.22 19.20 -14.78
C ASP A 5 -6.18 18.06 -13.74
N GLY A 6 -6.85 18.27 -12.59
CA GLY A 6 -6.90 17.30 -11.48
C GLY A 6 -5.61 17.17 -10.66
N ARG A 7 -4.62 18.05 -10.86
CA ARG A 7 -3.31 18.00 -10.17
C ARG A 7 -2.98 19.31 -9.47
N ILE A 8 -2.09 19.22 -8.48
CA ILE A 8 -1.47 20.41 -7.88
C ILE A 8 -0.62 21.09 -8.96
N HIS A 9 -1.06 22.26 -9.40
CA HIS A 9 -0.36 23.06 -10.39
C HIS A 9 0.77 23.85 -9.73
N LYS A 10 0.48 24.51 -8.60
CA LYS A 10 1.42 25.39 -7.92
C LYS A 10 1.02 25.71 -6.49
N ILE A 11 2.02 25.99 -5.64
CA ILE A 11 1.86 26.54 -4.30
C ILE A 11 2.57 27.91 -4.32
N GLY A 12 1.84 28.96 -4.00
CA GLY A 12 2.28 30.33 -4.19
C GLY A 12 1.17 31.34 -3.90
N LYS A 13 1.21 32.47 -4.58
CA LYS A 13 0.24 33.58 -4.44
C LYS A 13 -0.72 33.56 -5.63
N ALA A 14 -2.01 33.51 -5.33
CA ALA A 14 -3.06 33.46 -6.34
C ALA A 14 -3.84 34.77 -6.41
N GLY A 15 -4.14 35.22 -7.62
CA GLY A 15 -4.79 36.51 -7.83
C GLY A 15 -4.76 37.00 -9.27
N ASN A 16 -4.97 38.30 -9.44
CA ASN A 16 -4.96 38.98 -10.73
C ASN A 16 -3.66 39.79 -10.92
N PRO A 17 -2.76 39.37 -11.83
CA PRO A 17 -1.50 40.09 -12.06
C PRO A 17 -1.68 41.51 -12.60
N ASP A 18 -2.84 41.88 -13.16
CA ASP A 18 -3.11 43.23 -13.67
C ASP A 18 -3.13 44.28 -12.56
N THR A 19 -3.46 43.88 -11.32
CA THR A 19 -3.63 44.81 -10.20
C THR A 19 -2.89 44.39 -8.93
N GLN A 20 -2.41 43.15 -8.85
CA GLN A 20 -1.77 42.60 -7.65
C GLN A 20 -0.32 42.19 -7.97
N PRO A 21 0.68 42.71 -7.25
CA PRO A 21 2.08 42.35 -7.48
C PRO A 21 2.39 40.94 -6.98
N GLY A 22 3.29 40.26 -7.68
CA GLY A 22 3.84 38.96 -7.28
C GLY A 22 2.87 37.78 -7.39
N GLU A 23 1.77 37.94 -8.14
CA GLU A 23 0.86 36.83 -8.43
C GLU A 23 1.48 35.84 -9.39
N ASP A 24 1.37 34.57 -9.04
CA ASP A 24 2.03 33.50 -9.78
C ASP A 24 1.12 32.29 -10.03
N ILE A 25 -0.15 32.41 -9.63
CA ILE A 25 -1.29 31.54 -9.91
C ILE A 25 -2.47 32.44 -10.35
N ILE A 26 -2.77 32.48 -11.65
CA ILE A 26 -3.80 33.37 -12.19
C ILE A 26 -5.19 32.85 -11.82
N VAL A 27 -6.02 33.71 -11.23
CA VAL A 27 -7.46 33.47 -11.01
C VAL A 27 -8.23 34.08 -12.19
N GLY A 28 -8.82 33.23 -13.02
CA GLY A 28 -9.58 33.64 -14.20
C GLY A 28 -11.02 33.15 -14.19
N LEU A 29 -11.73 33.31 -15.31
CA LEU A 29 -13.14 32.94 -15.44
C LEU A 29 -13.42 31.44 -15.22
N GLY A 30 -12.44 30.57 -15.45
CA GLY A 30 -12.55 29.12 -15.24
C GLY A 30 -12.07 28.63 -13.87
N THR A 31 -11.77 29.53 -12.94
CA THR A 31 -11.21 29.20 -11.62
C THR A 31 -12.33 29.14 -10.57
N GLU A 32 -12.52 27.97 -9.97
CA GLU A 32 -13.33 27.81 -8.75
C GLU A 32 -12.50 28.14 -7.49
N ALA A 33 -13.14 28.55 -6.39
CA ALA A 33 -12.51 28.92 -5.14
C ALA A 33 -12.99 28.05 -3.96
N ILE A 34 -12.03 27.58 -3.16
CA ILE A 34 -12.27 26.96 -1.86
C ILE A 34 -11.57 27.84 -0.82
N ALA A 35 -12.34 28.38 0.13
CA ALA A 35 -11.84 29.19 1.23
C ALA A 35 -11.20 28.29 2.30
N ASP A 36 -9.95 28.55 2.65
CA ASP A 36 -9.14 27.73 3.57
C ASP A 36 -8.49 28.59 4.67
N GLU A 37 -8.90 29.86 4.82
CA GLU A 37 -8.42 30.71 5.89
C GLU A 37 -8.75 30.13 7.28
N GLY A 38 -7.74 30.03 8.15
CA GLY A 38 -7.88 29.42 9.47
C GLY A 38 -7.99 27.89 9.46
N ARG A 39 -7.72 27.23 8.35
CA ARG A 39 -7.68 25.76 8.21
C ARG A 39 -6.25 25.25 8.04
N ILE A 40 -6.10 23.93 8.13
CA ILE A 40 -4.85 23.22 7.84
C ILE A 40 -5.10 22.32 6.65
N LEU A 41 -4.39 22.57 5.56
CA LEU A 41 -4.40 21.72 4.38
C LEU A 41 -3.28 20.68 4.47
N THR A 42 -3.63 19.40 4.37
CA THR A 42 -2.69 18.28 4.25
C THR A 42 -2.87 17.56 2.94
N ALA A 43 -1.89 16.72 2.57
CA ALA A 43 -2.18 15.65 1.62
C ALA A 43 -3.23 14.71 2.21
N GLY A 44 -3.98 14.04 1.35
CA GLY A 44 -4.83 12.94 1.80
C GLY A 44 -3.98 11.76 2.29
N GLY A 45 -4.46 11.08 3.32
CA GLY A 45 -3.77 9.93 3.88
C GLY A 45 -3.73 8.75 2.90
N VAL A 46 -2.69 7.92 3.06
CA VAL A 46 -2.48 6.69 2.30
C VAL A 46 -2.45 5.54 3.29
N ASP A 47 -3.50 4.72 3.32
CA ASP A 47 -3.52 3.49 4.10
C ASP A 47 -3.07 2.33 3.20
N SER A 48 -2.00 1.67 3.60
CA SER A 48 -1.38 0.57 2.85
C SER A 48 -1.71 -0.83 3.38
N ARG A 49 -2.62 -0.94 4.36
CA ARG A 49 -2.89 -2.19 5.08
C ARG A 49 -4.39 -2.53 5.12
N ILE A 50 -5.08 -2.32 4.00
CA ILE A 50 -6.54 -2.50 3.92
C ILE A 50 -6.93 -3.96 3.67
N HIS A 51 -7.90 -4.44 4.44
CA HIS A 51 -8.64 -5.66 4.12
C HIS A 51 -9.94 -5.26 3.44
N TYR A 52 -10.12 -5.60 2.16
CA TYR A 52 -11.36 -5.25 1.42
C TYR A 52 -12.53 -6.17 1.80
N ILE A 53 -12.94 -6.12 3.07
CA ILE A 53 -14.01 -6.91 3.70
C ILE A 53 -15.39 -6.43 3.24
N CYS A 54 -15.60 -5.12 3.19
CA CYS A 54 -16.86 -4.52 2.78
C CYS A 54 -16.61 -3.16 2.08
N PRO A 55 -17.50 -2.68 1.20
CA PRO A 55 -17.33 -1.39 0.53
C PRO A 55 -17.54 -0.18 1.47
N GLN A 56 -18.29 -0.33 2.56
CA GLN A 56 -18.62 0.75 3.49
C GLN A 56 -17.37 1.39 4.11
N GLN A 57 -16.30 0.61 4.31
CA GLN A 57 -15.04 1.12 4.86
C GLN A 57 -14.40 2.24 4.02
N ILE A 58 -14.75 2.34 2.73
CA ILE A 58 -14.25 3.42 1.86
C ILE A 58 -14.81 4.77 2.30
N GLU A 59 -16.07 4.80 2.73
CA GLU A 59 -16.71 6.00 3.26
C GLU A 59 -16.11 6.40 4.61
N ASP A 60 -15.89 5.44 5.50
CA ASP A 60 -15.21 5.67 6.79
C ASP A 60 -13.78 6.21 6.58
N ALA A 61 -13.04 5.61 5.64
CA ALA A 61 -11.71 6.05 5.26
C ALA A 61 -11.72 7.49 4.75
N LEU A 62 -12.64 7.84 3.86
CA LEU A 62 -12.76 9.20 3.31
C LEU A 62 -13.05 10.24 4.40
N HIS A 63 -13.97 9.94 5.33
CA HIS A 63 -14.29 10.83 6.46
C HIS A 63 -13.12 11.02 7.43
N SER A 64 -12.20 10.05 7.51
CA SER A 64 -10.97 10.16 8.29
C SER A 64 -9.83 10.93 7.59
N GLY A 65 -10.04 11.35 6.34
CA GLY A 65 -9.03 12.06 5.53
C GLY A 65 -8.13 11.14 4.69
N LEU A 66 -8.44 9.84 4.59
CA LEU A 66 -7.76 8.95 3.65
C LEU A 66 -8.26 9.21 2.22
N THR A 67 -7.34 9.14 1.27
CA THR A 67 -7.64 9.31 -0.17
C THR A 67 -7.04 8.19 -1.02
N THR A 68 -6.26 7.31 -0.40
CA THR A 68 -5.69 6.12 -1.05
C THR A 68 -5.77 4.94 -0.10
N MET A 69 -6.24 3.82 -0.62
CA MET A 69 -6.33 2.54 0.08
C MET A 69 -5.61 1.50 -0.76
N LEU A 70 -4.57 0.89 -0.19
CA LEU A 70 -3.87 -0.25 -0.75
C LEU A 70 -4.04 -1.45 0.18
N GLY A 71 -4.40 -2.58 -0.39
CA GLY A 71 -4.77 -3.74 0.40
C GLY A 71 -5.13 -4.93 -0.45
N GLY A 72 -5.87 -5.88 0.10
CA GLY A 72 -6.39 -7.00 -0.68
C GLY A 72 -7.64 -7.59 -0.03
N GLY A 73 -8.44 -8.26 -0.85
CA GLY A 73 -9.68 -8.86 -0.38
C GLY A 73 -10.69 -9.11 -1.48
N THR A 74 -11.67 -9.93 -1.14
CA THR A 74 -12.79 -10.34 -2.00
C THR A 74 -14.09 -10.34 -1.20
N VAL A 75 -14.34 -9.24 -0.49
CA VAL A 75 -15.52 -9.08 0.39
C VAL A 75 -15.37 -10.05 1.61
N PRO A 76 -16.39 -10.40 2.44
CA PRO A 76 -16.19 -11.08 3.73
C PRO A 76 -15.98 -12.60 3.57
N ALA A 77 -15.03 -13.00 2.73
CA ALA A 77 -14.49 -14.35 2.69
C ALA A 77 -13.46 -14.53 3.81
N HIS A 78 -13.35 -15.73 4.39
CA HIS A 78 -12.39 -16.04 5.45
C HIS A 78 -10.94 -15.61 5.12
N GLY A 79 -10.53 -15.81 3.86
CA GLY A 79 -9.22 -15.36 3.39
C GLY A 79 -9.03 -13.84 3.49
N THR A 80 -10.05 -13.05 3.18
CA THR A 80 -10.02 -11.58 3.30
C THR A 80 -10.05 -11.13 4.76
N LEU A 81 -10.86 -11.81 5.59
CA LEU A 81 -10.96 -11.50 7.02
C LEU A 81 -9.61 -11.67 7.73
N ALA A 82 -8.79 -12.61 7.25
CA ALA A 82 -7.46 -12.86 7.80
C ALA A 82 -6.34 -12.10 7.06
N THR A 83 -6.43 -11.93 5.74
CA THR A 83 -5.29 -11.52 4.91
C THR A 83 -5.64 -10.43 3.90
N THR A 84 -4.75 -9.46 3.72
CA THR A 84 -4.84 -8.41 2.68
C THR A 84 -4.47 -8.96 1.30
N CYS A 85 -5.20 -9.98 0.83
CA CYS A 85 -4.92 -10.68 -0.42
C CYS A 85 -6.16 -10.72 -1.32
N THR A 86 -6.02 -10.30 -2.57
CA THR A 86 -6.98 -10.54 -3.66
C THR A 86 -6.42 -11.67 -4.55
N PRO A 87 -6.80 -12.94 -4.32
CA PRO A 87 -6.05 -14.07 -4.85
C PRO A 87 -6.39 -14.37 -6.32
N GLY A 88 -5.39 -14.30 -7.20
CA GLY A 88 -5.48 -14.78 -8.58
C GLY A 88 -6.12 -13.80 -9.58
N PRO A 89 -5.90 -14.00 -10.89
CA PRO A 89 -6.30 -13.05 -11.93
C PRO A 89 -7.79 -12.70 -11.95
N TRP A 90 -8.65 -13.71 -11.74
CA TRP A 90 -10.10 -13.50 -11.79
C TRP A 90 -10.57 -12.55 -10.70
N HIS A 91 -10.17 -12.78 -9.45
CA HIS A 91 -10.57 -11.91 -8.33
C HIS A 91 -9.98 -10.50 -8.47
N ILE A 92 -8.73 -10.37 -8.93
CA ILE A 92 -8.12 -9.07 -9.20
C ILE A 92 -8.95 -8.30 -10.23
N GLY A 93 -9.29 -8.94 -11.36
CA GLY A 93 -10.13 -8.32 -12.39
C GLY A 93 -11.51 -7.89 -11.87
N ARG A 94 -12.15 -8.68 -11.01
CA ARG A 94 -13.45 -8.32 -10.41
C ARG A 94 -13.34 -7.16 -9.42
N MET A 95 -12.26 -7.10 -8.63
CA MET A 95 -12.04 -6.00 -7.69
C MET A 95 -11.68 -4.70 -8.42
N LEU A 96 -10.92 -4.77 -9.52
CA LEU A 96 -10.67 -3.62 -10.38
C LEU A 96 -11.97 -3.07 -10.99
N GLN A 97 -12.86 -3.94 -11.48
CA GLN A 97 -14.18 -3.51 -11.98
C GLN A 97 -15.05 -2.91 -10.86
N ALA A 98 -14.98 -3.43 -9.64
CA ALA A 98 -15.70 -2.87 -8.50
C ALA A 98 -15.16 -1.49 -8.09
N ALA A 99 -13.87 -1.22 -8.32
CA ALA A 99 -13.22 0.04 -7.96
C ALA A 99 -13.81 1.25 -8.70
N ASP A 100 -14.30 1.06 -9.93
CA ASP A 100 -14.91 2.13 -10.74
C ASP A 100 -16.13 2.80 -10.07
N ALA A 101 -16.74 2.14 -9.08
CA ALA A 101 -17.90 2.67 -8.36
C ALA A 101 -17.55 3.66 -7.23
N PHE A 102 -16.26 3.86 -6.91
CA PHE A 102 -15.84 4.58 -5.71
C PHE A 102 -14.92 5.77 -6.01
N PRO A 103 -15.14 6.94 -5.39
CA PRO A 103 -14.27 8.11 -5.53
C PRO A 103 -13.05 8.01 -4.61
N MET A 104 -12.25 6.96 -4.76
CA MET A 104 -11.08 6.65 -3.93
C MET A 104 -9.96 6.07 -4.81
N ASN A 105 -8.70 6.38 -4.51
CA ASN A 105 -7.59 5.65 -5.14
C ASN A 105 -7.50 4.26 -4.50
N LEU A 106 -7.88 3.23 -5.26
CA LEU A 106 -7.90 1.84 -4.80
C LEU A 106 -6.79 1.03 -5.47
N ALA A 107 -6.07 0.24 -4.68
CA ALA A 107 -4.94 -0.55 -5.14
C ALA A 107 -4.96 -1.95 -4.50
N PHE A 108 -4.73 -2.98 -5.31
CA PHE A 108 -4.93 -4.37 -4.90
C PHE A 108 -3.63 -5.16 -4.85
N ALA A 109 -3.46 -5.92 -3.77
CA ALA A 109 -2.38 -6.82 -3.53
C ALA A 109 -2.83 -8.26 -3.78
N GLY A 110 -2.08 -8.99 -4.59
CA GLY A 110 -2.31 -10.42 -4.77
C GLY A 110 -1.76 -11.25 -3.60
N LYS A 111 -2.00 -12.56 -3.65
CA LYS A 111 -1.43 -13.52 -2.70
C LYS A 111 0.02 -13.83 -3.05
N GLY A 112 0.93 -13.54 -2.12
CA GLY A 112 2.37 -13.67 -2.31
C GLY A 112 2.98 -15.02 -1.92
N ASN A 113 2.20 -15.91 -1.29
CA ASN A 113 2.68 -17.19 -0.78
C ASN A 113 2.72 -18.26 -1.89
N ALA A 114 3.85 -18.37 -2.60
CA ALA A 114 4.11 -19.43 -3.55
C ALA A 114 5.62 -19.73 -3.66
N SER A 115 5.98 -20.99 -3.89
CA SER A 115 7.37 -21.42 -4.09
C SER A 115 7.80 -21.46 -5.57
N LEU A 116 6.89 -21.14 -6.49
CA LEU A 116 7.15 -21.03 -7.94
C LEU A 116 6.65 -19.67 -8.45
N PRO A 117 7.36 -19.04 -9.42
CA PRO A 117 7.13 -17.65 -9.79
C PRO A 117 5.88 -17.44 -10.66
N ALA A 118 5.53 -18.38 -11.54
CA ALA A 118 4.49 -18.18 -12.56
C ALA A 118 3.13 -17.70 -11.99
N ALA A 119 2.66 -18.32 -10.91
CA ALA A 119 1.39 -17.94 -10.27
C ALA A 119 1.43 -16.56 -9.59
N LEU A 120 2.63 -16.05 -9.25
CA LEU A 120 2.82 -14.71 -8.72
C LEU A 120 2.83 -13.67 -9.84
N GLU A 121 3.50 -14.00 -10.96
CA GLU A 121 3.58 -13.16 -12.15
C GLU A 121 2.18 -12.94 -12.76
N GLU A 122 1.37 -13.99 -12.89
CA GLU A 122 0.00 -13.90 -13.39
C GLU A 122 -0.87 -12.91 -12.60
N GLN A 123 -0.68 -12.83 -11.28
CA GLN A 123 -1.41 -11.88 -10.44
C GLN A 123 -0.99 -10.43 -10.70
N VAL A 124 0.30 -10.17 -10.87
CA VAL A 124 0.80 -8.84 -11.20
C VAL A 124 0.34 -8.42 -12.60
N ILE A 125 0.41 -9.33 -13.58
CA ILE A 125 -0.09 -9.11 -14.95
C ILE A 125 -1.59 -8.81 -14.93
N ALA A 126 -2.35 -9.45 -14.06
CA ALA A 126 -3.78 -9.20 -13.91
C ALA A 126 -4.13 -7.84 -13.27
N GLY A 127 -3.13 -7.12 -12.74
CA GLY A 127 -3.27 -5.76 -12.20
C GLY A 127 -3.01 -5.63 -10.70
N ALA A 128 -2.44 -6.64 -10.02
CA ALA A 128 -1.96 -6.45 -8.65
C ALA A 128 -0.75 -5.52 -8.64
N CYS A 129 -0.80 -4.44 -7.85
CA CYS A 129 0.30 -3.48 -7.72
C CYS A 129 1.31 -3.87 -6.62
N ALA A 130 0.99 -4.88 -5.83
CA ALA A 130 1.80 -5.42 -4.76
C ALA A 130 1.41 -6.89 -4.48
N LEU A 131 2.17 -7.58 -3.64
CA LEU A 131 1.79 -8.89 -3.14
C LEU A 131 1.97 -8.95 -1.62
N LYS A 132 1.10 -9.72 -0.97
CA LYS A 132 1.13 -9.94 0.46
C LYS A 132 1.57 -11.37 0.79
N LEU A 133 2.64 -11.50 1.58
CA LEU A 133 2.98 -12.70 2.33
C LEU A 133 2.22 -12.71 3.66
N HIS A 134 1.47 -13.77 3.93
CA HIS A 134 0.76 -13.96 5.20
C HIS A 134 1.00 -15.35 5.78
N GLU A 135 1.14 -15.46 7.11
CA GLU A 135 1.45 -16.73 7.75
C GLU A 135 0.32 -17.76 7.61
N ASP A 136 -0.94 -17.31 7.60
CA ASP A 136 -2.13 -18.11 7.31
C ASP A 136 -2.09 -18.81 5.93
N TRP A 137 -1.24 -18.31 5.03
CA TRP A 137 -0.95 -18.93 3.72
C TRP A 137 0.46 -19.56 3.66
N GLY A 138 1.20 -19.57 4.76
CA GLY A 138 2.56 -20.08 4.89
C GLY A 138 3.63 -19.06 4.47
N THR A 139 4.09 -18.22 5.40
CA THR A 139 5.22 -17.28 5.16
C THR A 139 6.56 -17.97 5.38
N THR A 140 6.86 -18.98 4.56
CA THR A 140 8.10 -19.76 4.66
C THR A 140 9.28 -19.07 3.97
N PRO A 141 10.54 -19.41 4.30
CA PRO A 141 11.72 -18.89 3.60
C PRO A 141 11.67 -19.05 2.08
N GLY A 142 11.12 -20.18 1.59
CA GLY A 142 10.97 -20.42 0.15
C GLY A 142 9.95 -19.47 -0.51
N ALA A 143 8.83 -19.21 0.18
CA ALA A 143 7.85 -18.23 -0.28
C ALA A 143 8.42 -16.81 -0.26
N ILE A 144 9.15 -16.42 0.79
CA ILE A 144 9.83 -15.11 0.89
C ILE A 144 10.79 -14.92 -0.29
N ASP A 145 11.64 -15.92 -0.54
CA ASP A 145 12.68 -15.81 -1.57
C ASP A 145 12.09 -15.70 -2.99
N CYS A 146 11.18 -16.60 -3.33
CA CYS A 146 10.49 -16.63 -4.63
C CYS A 146 9.75 -15.31 -4.87
N ARG A 147 8.99 -14.85 -3.86
CA ARG A 147 8.15 -13.66 -3.96
C ARG A 147 8.97 -12.39 -4.19
N LEU A 148 10.07 -12.23 -3.47
CA LEU A 148 10.95 -11.08 -3.64
C LEU A 148 11.68 -11.09 -5.00
N SER A 149 12.01 -12.26 -5.54
CA SER A 149 12.57 -12.35 -6.91
C SER A 149 11.58 -11.89 -7.98
N VAL A 150 10.30 -12.27 -7.85
CA VAL A 150 9.23 -11.79 -8.76
C VAL A 150 8.99 -10.29 -8.57
N ALA A 151 9.04 -9.81 -7.33
CA ALA A 151 8.87 -8.39 -7.02
C ALA A 151 9.95 -7.50 -7.65
N ASP A 152 11.22 -7.90 -7.57
CA ASP A 152 12.33 -7.20 -8.20
C ASP A 152 12.21 -7.24 -9.74
N ALA A 153 11.79 -8.38 -10.31
CA ALA A 153 11.64 -8.54 -11.76
C ALA A 153 10.49 -7.73 -12.36
N MET A 154 9.44 -7.46 -11.58
CA MET A 154 8.22 -6.78 -12.05
C MET A 154 8.02 -5.38 -11.43
N ASP A 155 8.98 -4.90 -10.64
CA ASP A 155 8.96 -3.61 -9.97
C ASP A 155 7.69 -3.35 -9.14
N VAL A 156 7.33 -4.31 -8.27
CA VAL A 156 6.18 -4.21 -7.36
C VAL A 156 6.61 -4.41 -5.90
N GLN A 157 5.87 -3.81 -4.97
CA GLN A 157 6.17 -3.96 -3.53
C GLN A 157 5.76 -5.33 -2.99
N VAL A 158 6.45 -5.79 -1.94
CA VAL A 158 6.05 -6.94 -1.13
C VAL A 158 5.75 -6.50 0.29
N MET A 159 4.58 -6.87 0.77
CA MET A 159 4.17 -6.68 2.16
C MET A 159 4.26 -8.02 2.89
N ILE A 160 4.69 -8.03 4.14
CA ILE A 160 4.89 -9.27 4.89
C ILE A 160 4.28 -9.24 6.28
N HIS A 161 3.55 -10.31 6.57
CA HIS A 161 3.21 -10.80 7.90
C HIS A 161 3.97 -12.11 8.08
N THR A 162 4.95 -12.12 9.00
CA THR A 162 5.89 -13.24 9.16
C THR A 162 5.28 -14.39 9.95
N ASP A 163 5.95 -15.54 9.91
CA ASP A 163 5.65 -16.73 10.70
C ASP A 163 5.72 -16.42 12.21
N THR A 164 4.56 -16.27 12.85
CA THR A 164 4.47 -15.98 14.29
C THR A 164 4.85 -17.20 15.12
N LEU A 165 4.54 -18.38 14.61
CA LEU A 165 4.78 -19.66 15.28
C LEU A 165 6.26 -20.03 15.31
N ASN A 166 7.08 -19.41 14.47
CA ASN A 166 8.45 -19.83 14.16
C ASN A 166 8.49 -21.27 13.63
N GLU A 167 7.45 -21.70 12.92
CA GLU A 167 7.33 -23.07 12.39
C GLU A 167 8.46 -23.37 11.40
N SER A 168 8.71 -22.43 10.49
CA SER A 168 9.72 -22.53 9.43
C SER A 168 11.06 -21.89 9.79
N GLY A 169 11.18 -21.38 11.02
CA GLY A 169 12.37 -20.74 11.58
C GLY A 169 12.05 -19.46 12.35
N PHE A 170 13.05 -18.94 13.05
CA PHE A 170 12.95 -17.67 13.76
C PHE A 170 13.06 -16.47 12.80
N VAL A 171 12.89 -15.26 13.32
CA VAL A 171 12.96 -14.01 12.56
C VAL A 171 14.26 -13.88 11.73
N GLU A 172 15.39 -14.39 12.24
CA GLU A 172 16.67 -14.37 11.53
C GLU A 172 16.63 -15.20 10.25
N ASN A 173 15.84 -16.29 10.22
CA ASN A 173 15.65 -17.11 9.02
C ASN A 173 14.84 -16.33 7.98
N SER A 174 13.78 -15.65 8.40
CA SER A 174 13.00 -14.77 7.52
C SER A 174 13.85 -13.63 6.95
N VAL A 175 14.64 -12.95 7.79
CA VAL A 175 15.56 -11.87 7.37
C VAL A 175 16.63 -12.39 6.41
N LYS A 176 17.21 -13.57 6.67
CA LYS A 176 18.15 -14.22 5.74
C LYS A 176 17.50 -14.50 4.38
N ALA A 177 16.25 -14.97 4.35
CA ALA A 177 15.51 -15.22 3.12
C ALA A 177 15.24 -13.94 2.31
N MET A 178 15.16 -12.78 2.97
CA MET A 178 15.01 -11.49 2.28
C MET A 178 16.23 -11.10 1.45
N LYS A 179 17.43 -11.58 1.81
CA LYS A 179 18.70 -11.32 1.09
C LYS A 179 18.97 -9.82 0.86
N GLY A 180 18.53 -8.97 1.79
CA GLY A 180 18.68 -7.51 1.71
C GLY A 180 17.78 -6.80 0.70
N ARG A 181 16.82 -7.51 0.08
CA ARG A 181 15.84 -6.92 -0.86
C ARG A 181 14.80 -6.07 -0.12
N SER A 182 14.16 -5.18 -0.87
CA SER A 182 13.13 -4.28 -0.34
C SER A 182 11.88 -5.06 0.06
N ILE A 183 11.36 -4.77 1.26
CA ILE A 183 10.13 -5.36 1.77
C ILE A 183 9.45 -4.42 2.78
N HIS A 184 8.13 -4.41 2.79
CA HIS A 184 7.31 -3.67 3.74
C HIS A 184 6.83 -4.60 4.85
N ALA A 185 7.45 -4.50 6.03
CA ALA A 185 7.01 -5.22 7.21
C ALA A 185 5.78 -4.55 7.83
N PHE A 186 4.68 -5.31 7.91
CA PHE A 186 3.46 -4.89 8.59
C PHE A 186 3.57 -5.07 10.11
N HIS A 187 2.79 -4.27 10.87
CA HIS A 187 2.66 -4.30 12.35
C HIS A 187 3.94 -4.80 13.04
N THR A 188 5.00 -4.02 12.88
CA THR A 188 6.35 -4.41 13.28
C THR A 188 6.50 -4.59 14.79
N GLU A 189 5.51 -4.21 15.61
CA GLU A 189 5.50 -4.50 17.04
C GLU A 189 5.11 -5.97 17.34
N GLY A 190 4.35 -6.61 16.44
CA GLY A 190 4.04 -8.03 16.48
C GLY A 190 2.78 -8.46 17.26
N ALA A 191 1.91 -7.55 17.69
CA ALA A 191 0.60 -7.89 18.26
C ALA A 191 -0.43 -8.23 17.17
N GLY A 192 -0.36 -7.56 16.01
CA GLY A 192 -1.13 -7.95 14.83
C GLY A 192 -0.65 -9.24 14.15
N GLY A 193 0.38 -9.90 14.70
CA GLY A 193 1.11 -11.04 14.16
C GLY A 193 2.53 -10.65 13.74
N ALA A 194 3.41 -11.62 13.50
CA ALA A 194 4.85 -11.50 13.25
C ALA A 194 5.78 -11.57 14.48
N THR A 195 6.98 -12.12 14.23
CA THR A 195 8.05 -12.40 15.19
C THR A 195 9.11 -11.30 15.22
N TRP A 196 8.72 -10.03 15.28
CA TRP A 196 9.66 -8.91 15.30
C TRP A 196 10.20 -8.56 16.70
N ARG A 197 9.69 -9.18 17.77
CA ARG A 197 9.98 -8.82 19.17
C ARG A 197 11.46 -8.89 19.58
N ASN A 198 12.31 -9.59 18.82
CA ASN A 198 13.74 -9.76 19.12
C ASN A 198 14.68 -9.05 18.12
N THR A 199 14.14 -8.36 17.11
CA THR A 199 14.93 -7.53 16.22
C THR A 199 14.86 -6.07 16.69
N PRO A 200 16.00 -5.41 16.99
CA PRO A 200 15.98 -3.99 17.31
C PRO A 200 15.35 -3.24 16.14
N SER A 201 14.28 -2.49 16.39
CA SER A 201 13.57 -1.65 15.42
C SER A 201 14.44 -0.56 14.78
N THR A 202 15.74 -0.52 15.12
CA THR A 202 16.65 0.60 14.89
C THR A 202 18.07 0.21 14.46
N ARG A 203 18.38 -1.06 14.12
CA ARG A 203 19.74 -1.37 13.64
C ARG A 203 19.95 -0.87 12.20
N PRO A 204 20.85 0.11 11.94
CA PRO A 204 21.31 0.37 10.58
C PRO A 204 22.16 -0.82 10.15
N SER A 205 21.61 -1.67 9.28
CA SER A 205 22.42 -2.65 8.57
C SER A 205 23.49 -1.91 7.75
N PRO A 206 24.72 -2.44 7.59
CA PRO A 206 25.73 -1.89 6.67
C PRO A 206 25.30 -1.97 5.20
N MET A 207 24.13 -2.55 4.91
CA MET A 207 23.40 -2.45 3.65
C MET A 207 22.02 -1.82 3.90
N PRO A 208 21.56 -0.86 3.08
CA PRO A 208 20.31 -0.14 3.33
C PRO A 208 19.10 -1.07 3.13
N LEU A 209 18.70 -1.80 4.17
CA LEU A 209 17.33 -2.33 4.26
C LEU A 209 16.42 -1.12 4.42
N ARG A 210 15.83 -0.64 3.32
CA ARG A 210 14.71 0.30 3.35
C ARG A 210 13.45 -0.42 3.81
N MET A 211 13.42 -0.84 5.07
CA MET A 211 12.18 -1.19 5.76
C MET A 211 11.42 0.11 5.98
N LYS A 212 10.42 0.38 5.13
CA LYS A 212 9.44 1.44 5.41
C LYS A 212 8.42 0.86 6.38
N SER A 213 8.44 1.26 7.65
CA SER A 213 7.34 0.98 8.56
C SER A 213 6.15 1.86 8.15
N ALA A 214 4.98 1.25 7.97
CA ALA A 214 3.72 2.00 8.03
C ALA A 214 3.20 1.83 9.46
N ALA A 215 3.24 2.94 10.21
CA ALA A 215 2.49 3.09 11.46
C ALA A 215 1.15 3.75 11.12
#